data_AF-A0A8B6F5Z8-F1
#
_entry.id   AF-A0A8B6F5Z8-F1
#
_cell.length_a   1.000
_cell.length_b   1.000
_cell.length_c   1.000
_cell.angle_alpha   90.00
_cell.angle_beta   90.00
_cell.angle_gamma   90.00
#
_symmetry.space_group_name_H-M   'P 1'
#
loop_
_entity.id
_entity.type
_entity.pdbx_description
1 polymer ?
#
loop_
_entity_poly.entity_id
_entity_poly.type
_entity_poly.pdbx_seq_one_letter_code
_entity_poly.pdbx_strand_id
1 'polypeptide(L)'
;MKKQNVALLTGRWDTYPQQTTKLTMAAELNRMLKPALRSFLMERGMTVSDYSVQQLRELAFKAVELDLPVISTPDDTVSFLQFRSTVVVNGEKVTFPTVFQCDQKGWTDDLKNIPVFSMADAFAYLVSYAKWTPSRLRTYKNERGFRLSKSNHISSAESFNLPHEHFYIKASCIRETSQKADPYMTWCLVNSEGVCISAGCHCTADDGGCKQVVALLFCLANWSDRHIDRNTETCTDTKCGWDIPRKVSVPMKLDSIEHSVNSRVQPFEHVYDPINRDDNMSDVEFETGLHNLIQGHDTQIIEVLYKSEDSLTMPKSIIESAEDFLENSSFLEYL
;
A
#
# COMPACT_ATOMS: atom_id res chain seq x y z
N MET A 1 45.52 -66.12 59.05
CA MET A 1 44.93 -64.79 59.36
C MET A 1 43.77 -64.53 58.41
N LYS A 2 42.58 -64.21 58.97
CA LYS A 2 41.39 -63.46 58.44
C LYS A 2 40.99 -63.64 56.96
N LYS A 3 39.83 -64.26 56.63
CA LYS A 3 38.47 -63.64 56.38
C LYS A 3 38.56 -62.50 55.33
N GLN A 4 37.81 -62.42 54.23
CA GLN A 4 36.34 -62.35 54.09
C GLN A 4 35.92 -62.11 52.62
N ASN A 5 34.66 -62.45 52.29
CA ASN A 5 33.87 -62.16 51.08
C ASN A 5 33.71 -60.67 50.73
N VAL A 6 33.52 -60.33 49.43
CA VAL A 6 32.56 -59.33 48.87
C VAL A 6 32.33 -59.70 47.38
N ALA A 7 31.23 -60.37 47.00
CA ALA A 7 29.90 -59.87 46.60
C ALA A 7 29.82 -59.16 45.21
N LEU A 8 28.96 -59.73 44.35
CA LEU A 8 28.45 -59.20 43.07
C LEU A 8 27.79 -57.83 43.23
N LEU A 9 28.08 -56.88 42.34
CA LEU A 9 27.13 -55.81 41.96
C LEU A 9 27.30 -55.47 40.47
N THR A 10 26.44 -56.04 39.64
CA THR A 10 26.08 -55.51 38.33
C THR A 10 25.30 -54.21 38.54
N GLY A 11 25.95 -53.07 38.35
CA GLY A 11 25.32 -51.75 38.42
C GLY A 11 25.07 -51.19 37.03
N ARG A 12 23.86 -51.42 36.51
CA ARG A 12 23.28 -50.73 35.35
C ARG A 12 22.82 -49.35 35.82
N TRP A 13 23.56 -48.31 35.45
CA TRP A 13 23.16 -46.91 35.60
C TRP A 13 23.54 -46.20 34.31
N ASP A 14 22.56 -45.57 33.66
CA ASP A 14 22.68 -44.34 32.84
C ASP A 14 21.56 -44.25 31.79
N THR A 15 20.32 -44.00 32.22
CA THR A 15 19.25 -43.42 31.36
C THR A 15 18.26 -42.50 32.11
N TYR A 16 18.57 -42.02 33.31
CA TYR A 16 17.57 -41.40 34.21
C TYR A 16 17.72 -39.88 34.47
N PRO A 17 17.85 -39.04 33.42
CA PRO A 17 17.29 -37.68 33.53
C PRO A 17 16.38 -37.22 32.37
N GLN A 18 16.34 -37.91 31.22
CA GLN A 18 15.62 -37.41 30.03
C GLN A 18 14.15 -37.86 29.94
N GLN A 19 13.78 -38.98 30.56
CA GLN A 19 12.38 -39.45 30.53
C GLN A 19 11.47 -38.65 31.45
N THR A 20 11.99 -38.18 32.59
CA THR A 20 11.24 -37.42 33.60
C THR A 20 10.81 -36.04 33.11
N THR A 21 11.60 -35.36 32.27
CA THR A 21 11.28 -34.06 31.67
C THR A 21 10.27 -34.13 30.51
N LYS A 22 10.28 -35.21 29.73
CA LYS A 22 9.29 -35.40 28.65
C LYS A 22 7.90 -35.77 29.20
N LEU A 23 7.85 -36.54 30.29
CA LEU A 23 6.61 -36.93 30.97
C LEU A 23 5.91 -35.75 31.66
N THR A 24 6.67 -34.79 32.22
CA THR A 24 6.10 -33.59 32.84
C THR A 24 5.54 -32.61 31.81
N MET A 25 6.27 -32.38 30.70
CA MET A 25 5.78 -31.54 29.59
C MET A 25 4.51 -32.10 28.94
N ALA A 26 4.41 -33.43 28.79
CA ALA A 26 3.23 -34.08 28.23
C ALA A 26 1.96 -33.86 29.08
N ALA A 27 2.10 -33.84 30.41
CA ALA A 27 1.00 -33.56 31.32
C ALA A 27 0.57 -32.08 31.28
N GLU A 28 1.52 -31.17 31.10
CA GLU A 28 1.26 -29.73 30.97
C GLU A 28 0.54 -29.38 29.65
N LEU A 29 0.99 -29.93 28.51
CA LEU A 29 0.32 -29.76 27.22
C LEU A 29 -1.15 -30.21 27.26
N ASN A 30 -1.44 -31.25 28.04
CA ASN A 30 -2.79 -31.75 28.24
C ASN A 30 -3.67 -30.84 29.13
N ARG A 31 -3.10 -29.86 29.82
CA ARG A 31 -3.83 -28.88 30.62
C ARG A 31 -3.95 -27.51 29.94
N MET A 32 -3.15 -27.26 28.91
CA MET A 32 -3.16 -26.00 28.18
C MET A 32 -4.49 -25.76 27.44
N LEU A 33 -4.98 -24.52 27.54
CA LEU A 33 -6.12 -24.01 26.78
C LEU A 33 -5.71 -23.66 25.35
N LYS A 34 -6.69 -23.51 24.46
CA LYS A 34 -6.48 -23.20 23.03
C LYS A 34 -5.51 -22.02 22.79
N PRO A 35 -5.59 -20.88 23.51
CA PRO A 35 -4.66 -19.77 23.31
C PRO A 35 -3.21 -20.15 23.69
N ALA A 36 -3.02 -20.82 24.83
CA ALA A 36 -1.70 -21.22 25.31
C ALA A 36 -1.02 -22.24 24.37
N LEU A 37 -1.80 -23.18 23.81
CA LEU A 37 -1.30 -24.11 22.79
C LEU A 37 -0.86 -23.39 21.50
N ARG A 38 -1.57 -22.31 21.12
CA ARG A 38 -1.18 -21.52 19.95
C ARG A 38 0.11 -20.76 20.23
N SER A 39 0.24 -20.11 21.37
CA SER A 39 1.47 -19.43 21.79
C SER A 39 2.65 -20.39 21.82
N PHE A 40 2.49 -21.57 22.43
CA PHE A 40 3.54 -22.61 22.51
C PHE A 40 4.07 -23.04 21.14
N LEU A 41 3.18 -23.18 20.14
CA LEU A 41 3.54 -23.57 18.78
C LEU A 41 4.12 -22.39 17.98
N MET A 42 3.57 -21.18 18.15
CA MET A 42 4.08 -19.96 17.53
C MET A 42 5.49 -19.61 18.00
N GLU A 43 5.77 -19.76 19.29
CA GLU A 43 7.10 -19.64 19.89
C GLU A 43 8.11 -20.65 19.33
N ARG A 44 7.66 -21.67 18.60
CA ARG A 44 8.51 -22.67 17.91
C ARG A 44 8.47 -22.51 16.39
N GLY A 45 8.00 -21.35 15.91
CA GLY A 45 7.96 -21.00 14.48
C GLY A 45 6.85 -21.69 13.69
N MET A 46 5.85 -22.27 14.34
CA MET A 46 4.74 -22.95 13.66
C MET A 46 3.55 -22.01 13.46
N THR A 47 3.10 -21.85 12.23
CA THR A 47 1.88 -21.10 11.91
C THR A 47 0.65 -21.92 12.25
N VAL A 48 -0.21 -21.39 13.13
CA VAL A 48 -1.43 -22.07 13.59
C VAL A 48 -2.67 -21.24 13.29
N SER A 49 -3.33 -21.53 12.17
CA SER A 49 -4.65 -21.00 11.81
C SER A 49 -5.68 -22.14 11.74
N ASP A 50 -6.87 -21.91 12.31
CA ASP A 50 -8.05 -22.79 12.21
C ASP A 50 -7.97 -24.22 12.77
N TYR A 51 -6.94 -24.57 13.53
CA TYR A 51 -6.86 -25.87 14.21
C TYR A 51 -7.82 -26.00 15.41
N SER A 52 -8.35 -27.22 15.60
CA SER A 52 -9.06 -27.63 16.80
C SER A 52 -8.10 -27.79 17.99
N VAL A 53 -8.62 -27.83 19.22
CA VAL A 53 -7.79 -28.00 20.43
C VAL A 53 -7.03 -29.32 20.40
N GLN A 54 -7.65 -30.38 19.86
CA GLN A 54 -7.04 -31.70 19.74
C GLN A 54 -5.88 -31.70 18.74
N GLN A 55 -6.06 -31.08 17.58
CA GLN A 55 -5.00 -30.93 16.57
C GLN A 55 -3.83 -30.09 17.10
N LEU A 56 -4.11 -29.02 17.83
CA LEU A 56 -3.07 -28.20 18.47
C LEU A 56 -2.27 -29.00 19.51
N ARG A 57 -2.92 -29.89 20.26
CA ARG A 57 -2.23 -30.76 21.22
C ARG A 57 -1.35 -31.78 20.52
N GLU A 58 -1.84 -32.44 19.49
CA GLU A 58 -1.04 -33.39 18.70
C GLU A 58 0.19 -32.72 18.09
N LEU A 59 0.03 -31.50 17.56
CA LEU A 59 1.14 -30.70 17.07
C LEU A 59 2.12 -30.31 18.19
N ALA A 60 1.62 -29.94 19.37
CA ALA A 60 2.46 -29.61 20.50
C ALA A 60 3.25 -30.82 21.02
N PHE A 61 2.64 -32.02 21.03
CA PHE A 61 3.33 -33.27 21.35
C PHE A 61 4.45 -33.56 20.35
N LYS A 62 4.16 -33.44 19.05
CA LYS A 62 5.18 -33.61 18.00
C LYS A 62 6.29 -32.58 18.11
N ALA A 63 5.98 -31.33 18.47
CA ALA A 63 6.97 -30.29 18.69
C ALA A 63 7.92 -30.60 19.86
N VAL A 64 7.41 -31.20 20.95
CA VAL A 64 8.23 -31.69 22.07
C VAL A 64 9.01 -32.95 21.70
N GLU A 65 8.43 -33.86 20.93
CA GLU A 65 9.09 -35.07 20.45
C GLU A 65 10.30 -34.74 19.56
N LEU A 66 10.13 -33.76 18.67
CA LEU A 66 11.15 -33.24 17.76
C LEU A 66 12.13 -32.26 18.41
N ASP A 67 11.95 -31.95 19.71
CA ASP A 67 12.76 -30.99 20.46
C ASP A 67 12.90 -29.65 19.73
N LEU A 68 11.77 -29.13 19.21
CA LEU A 68 11.78 -27.89 18.45
C LEU A 68 12.24 -26.74 19.35
N PRO A 69 13.28 -25.98 18.93
CA PRO A 69 13.78 -24.88 19.73
C PRO A 69 12.70 -23.80 19.84
N VAL A 70 12.67 -23.12 20.99
CA VAL A 70 11.88 -21.92 21.14
C VAL A 70 12.53 -20.83 20.29
N ILE A 71 11.95 -20.59 19.12
CA ILE A 71 12.17 -19.42 18.28
C ILE A 71 11.36 -18.27 18.90
N SER A 72 11.68 -17.92 20.15
CA SER A 72 11.33 -16.61 20.67
C SER A 72 12.25 -15.65 19.93
N THR A 73 11.86 -15.24 18.73
CA THR A 73 12.30 -13.93 18.28
C THR A 73 11.83 -12.96 19.38
N PRO A 74 12.69 -12.06 19.88
CA PRO A 74 12.17 -10.89 20.56
C PRO A 74 11.07 -10.32 19.67
N ASP A 75 10.03 -9.72 20.23
CA ASP A 75 9.08 -8.98 19.42
C ASP A 75 9.81 -7.78 18.79
N ASP A 76 10.51 -8.06 17.69
CA ASP A 76 11.41 -7.15 17.01
C ASP A 76 10.62 -5.99 16.42
N THR A 77 9.28 -6.08 16.39
CA THR A 77 8.40 -4.99 15.96
C THR A 77 8.60 -3.75 16.82
N VAL A 78 8.75 -3.90 18.14
CA VAL A 78 8.97 -2.75 19.04
C VAL A 78 10.35 -2.16 18.81
N SER A 79 11.38 -3.01 18.75
CA SER A 79 12.77 -2.59 18.48
C SER A 79 12.90 -1.91 17.11
N PHE A 80 12.19 -2.41 16.10
CA PHE A 80 12.20 -1.90 14.75
C PHE A 80 11.45 -0.58 14.62
N LEU A 81 10.31 -0.45 15.29
CA LEU A 81 9.60 0.83 15.40
C LEU A 81 10.44 1.86 16.15
N GLN A 82 11.08 1.48 17.27
CA GLN A 82 12.01 2.36 17.98
C GLN A 82 13.18 2.80 17.10
N PHE A 83 13.75 1.89 16.30
CA PHE A 83 14.80 2.22 15.35
C PHE A 83 14.31 3.23 14.31
N ARG A 84 13.12 3.04 13.74
CA ARG A 84 12.53 3.99 12.78
C ARG A 84 12.11 5.32 13.41
N SER A 85 11.86 5.33 14.72
CA SER A 85 11.58 6.55 15.50
C SER A 85 12.85 7.22 16.04
N THR A 86 14.03 6.68 15.75
CA THR A 86 15.31 7.25 16.17
C THR A 86 15.92 8.07 15.05
N VAL A 87 16.26 9.32 15.38
CA VAL A 87 16.86 10.28 14.46
C VAL A 87 18.20 10.77 15.03
N VAL A 88 19.05 11.34 14.18
CA VAL A 88 20.29 11.99 14.60
C VAL A 88 20.07 13.51 14.55
N VAL A 89 20.06 14.16 15.71
CA VAL A 89 19.92 15.61 15.85
C VAL A 89 21.22 16.15 16.43
N ASN A 90 21.89 17.06 15.72
CA ASN A 90 23.16 17.66 16.15
C ASN A 90 24.25 16.63 16.52
N GLY A 91 24.25 15.46 15.85
CA GLY A 91 25.20 14.37 16.12
C GLY A 91 24.80 13.44 17.26
N GLU A 92 23.71 13.73 17.99
CA GLU A 92 23.18 12.88 19.06
C GLU A 92 21.99 12.06 18.57
N LYS A 93 21.88 10.81 19.04
CA LYS A 93 20.72 9.96 18.73
C LYS A 93 19.57 10.31 19.66
N VAL A 94 18.47 10.76 19.07
CA VAL A 94 17.21 11.06 19.77
C VAL A 94 16.17 10.04 19.34
N THR A 95 15.58 9.33 20.29
CA THR A 95 14.49 8.38 20.02
C THR A 95 13.16 9.02 20.40
N PHE A 96 12.32 9.27 19.39
CA PHE A 96 10.97 9.76 19.62
C PHE A 96 10.04 8.63 20.08
N PRO A 97 8.90 8.95 20.71
CA PRO A 97 7.83 7.99 20.90
C PRO A 97 7.46 7.35 19.55
N THR A 98 7.14 6.06 19.57
CA THR A 98 6.66 5.42 18.33
C THR A 98 5.32 6.04 17.94
N VAL A 99 4.95 5.94 16.65
CA VAL A 99 3.69 6.50 16.14
C VAL A 99 2.46 6.03 16.95
N PHE A 100 2.51 4.83 17.53
CA PHE A 100 1.44 4.25 18.34
C PHE A 100 1.45 4.69 19.80
N GLN A 101 2.56 5.25 20.28
CA GLN A 101 2.74 5.74 21.65
C GLN A 101 2.44 7.24 21.79
N CYS A 102 2.28 7.95 20.67
CA CYS A 102 1.90 9.37 20.67
C CYS A 102 0.49 9.56 21.24
N ASP A 103 0.30 10.58 22.09
CA ASP A 103 -1.01 10.88 22.69
C ASP A 103 -2.03 11.21 21.60
N GLN A 104 -3.23 10.62 21.70
CA GLN A 104 -4.32 10.84 20.75
C GLN A 104 -4.70 12.33 20.63
N LYS A 105 -4.57 13.10 21.72
CA LYS A 105 -4.89 14.54 21.72
C LYS A 105 -3.92 15.41 20.92
N GLY A 106 -2.71 14.91 20.62
CA GLY A 106 -1.71 15.67 19.86
C GLY A 106 -1.82 15.49 18.35
N TRP A 107 -2.67 14.58 17.87
CA TRP A 107 -2.93 14.41 16.44
C TRP A 107 -3.90 15.48 15.95
N THR A 108 -3.61 16.07 14.79
CA THR A 108 -4.47 17.05 14.15
C THR A 108 -4.67 16.72 12.67
N ASP A 109 -5.89 16.90 12.18
CA ASP A 109 -6.25 16.84 10.77
C ASP A 109 -5.91 18.14 10.02
N ASP A 110 -5.52 19.22 10.72
CA ASP A 110 -5.03 20.45 10.09
C ASP A 110 -3.57 20.28 9.67
N LEU A 111 -3.39 20.00 8.38
CA LEU A 111 -2.09 19.76 7.77
C LEU A 111 -1.32 21.05 7.41
N LYS A 112 -1.85 22.25 7.67
CA LYS A 112 -1.20 23.51 7.26
C LYS A 112 0.23 23.72 7.77
N ASN A 113 0.56 23.13 8.91
CA ASN A 113 1.86 23.32 9.57
C ASN A 113 2.88 22.23 9.22
N ILE A 114 2.52 21.27 8.36
CA ILE A 114 3.48 20.25 7.94
C ILE A 114 4.50 20.87 6.98
N PRO A 115 5.74 20.37 6.96
CA PRO A 115 6.77 20.83 6.04
C PRO A 115 6.35 20.62 4.58
N VAL A 116 6.86 21.46 3.68
CA VAL A 116 6.70 21.25 2.25
C VAL A 116 7.38 19.93 1.88
N PHE A 117 6.67 19.07 1.17
CA PHE A 117 7.14 17.74 0.81
C PHE A 117 6.96 17.55 -0.68
N SER A 118 8.05 17.39 -1.43
CA SER A 118 8.00 17.31 -2.88
C SER A 118 8.02 15.88 -3.40
N MET A 119 7.77 15.72 -4.69
CA MET A 119 8.00 14.44 -5.39
C MET A 119 9.46 13.99 -5.30
N ALA A 120 10.42 14.92 -5.27
CA ALA A 120 11.83 14.60 -5.14
C ALA A 120 12.14 13.96 -3.77
N ASP A 121 11.51 14.45 -2.69
CA ASP A 121 11.66 13.91 -1.34
C ASP A 121 11.09 12.48 -1.23
N ALA A 122 9.94 12.25 -1.89
CA ALA A 122 9.38 10.91 -2.02
C ALA A 122 10.38 9.96 -2.69
N PHE A 123 10.96 10.36 -3.83
CA PHE A 123 11.93 9.51 -4.53
C PHE A 123 13.23 9.32 -3.74
N ALA A 124 13.75 10.38 -3.10
CA ALA A 124 14.95 10.30 -2.27
C ALA A 124 14.79 9.27 -1.15
N TYR A 125 13.64 9.26 -0.48
CA TYR A 125 13.31 8.24 0.52
C TYR A 125 13.22 6.83 -0.10
N LEU A 126 12.50 6.69 -1.23
CA LEU A 126 12.32 5.38 -1.87
C LEU A 126 13.64 4.74 -2.32
N VAL A 127 14.60 5.56 -2.77
CA VAL A 127 15.94 5.09 -3.13
C VAL A 127 16.76 4.75 -1.89
N SER A 128 16.82 5.68 -0.94
CA SER A 128 17.77 5.61 0.19
C SER A 128 17.35 4.56 1.23
N TYR A 129 16.06 4.46 1.52
CA TYR A 129 15.52 3.61 2.58
C TYR A 129 14.79 2.38 2.03
N ALA A 130 13.86 2.58 1.08
CA ALA A 130 13.10 1.47 0.50
C ALA A 130 13.87 0.68 -0.57
N LYS A 131 15.13 1.07 -0.85
CA LYS A 131 16.05 0.39 -1.78
C LYS A 131 15.45 0.17 -3.18
N TRP A 132 14.67 1.14 -3.67
CA TRP A 132 14.12 1.06 -5.02
C TRP A 132 15.23 1.11 -6.06
N THR A 133 15.18 0.21 -7.04
CA THR A 133 16.14 0.19 -8.14
C THR A 133 15.85 1.33 -9.13
N PRO A 134 16.86 1.80 -9.88
CA PRO A 134 16.64 2.79 -10.94
C PRO A 134 15.62 2.35 -12.00
N SER A 135 15.57 1.05 -12.30
CA SER A 135 14.57 0.49 -13.23
C SER A 135 13.15 0.64 -12.69
N ARG A 136 12.92 0.33 -11.40
CA ARG A 136 11.63 0.46 -10.73
C ARG A 136 11.18 1.92 -10.67
N LEU A 137 12.10 2.85 -10.40
CA LEU A 137 11.82 4.29 -10.40
C LEU A 137 11.35 4.78 -11.77
N ARG A 138 11.98 4.35 -12.88
CA ARG A 138 11.54 4.77 -14.23
C ARG A 138 10.10 4.35 -14.53
N THR A 139 9.67 3.22 -13.97
CA THR A 139 8.31 2.69 -14.14
C THR A 139 7.41 2.98 -12.94
N TYR A 140 7.74 3.94 -12.08
CA TYR A 140 7.00 4.19 -10.81
C TYR A 140 5.51 4.41 -11.03
N LYS A 141 5.10 4.97 -12.17
CA LYS A 141 3.68 5.17 -12.51
C LYS A 141 2.89 3.86 -12.60
N ASN A 142 3.56 2.76 -12.89
CA ASN A 142 2.98 1.42 -12.96
C ASN A 142 2.97 0.72 -11.58
N GLU A 143 3.67 1.26 -10.58
CA GLU A 143 3.71 0.71 -9.24
C GLU A 143 2.34 0.80 -8.57
N ARG A 144 1.94 -0.26 -7.87
CA ARG A 144 0.66 -0.29 -7.16
C ARG A 144 0.51 0.85 -6.17
N GLY A 145 1.60 1.21 -5.47
CA GLY A 145 1.57 2.33 -4.52
C GLY A 145 1.23 3.67 -5.18
N PHE A 146 1.79 3.95 -6.36
CA PHE A 146 1.44 5.16 -7.11
C PHE A 146 -0.01 5.13 -7.62
N ARG A 147 -0.48 3.96 -8.08
CA ARG A 147 -1.89 3.81 -8.48
C ARG A 147 -2.85 4.02 -7.32
N LEU A 148 -2.51 3.51 -6.13
CA LEU A 148 -3.27 3.72 -4.90
C LEU A 148 -3.39 5.21 -4.53
N SER A 149 -2.31 5.98 -4.68
CA SER A 149 -2.36 7.42 -4.43
C SER A 149 -3.29 8.13 -5.42
N LYS A 150 -3.23 7.80 -6.72
CA LYS A 150 -4.10 8.37 -7.74
C LYS A 150 -5.57 7.94 -7.63
N SER A 151 -5.83 6.73 -7.14
CA SER A 151 -7.20 6.23 -6.90
C SER A 151 -7.77 6.65 -5.54
N ASN A 152 -7.17 7.63 -4.86
CA ASN A 152 -7.60 8.14 -3.56
C ASN A 152 -7.76 7.01 -2.53
N HIS A 153 -6.83 6.06 -2.41
CA HIS A 153 -6.92 5.04 -1.35
C HIS A 153 -6.43 5.54 0.01
N ILE A 154 -5.66 6.62 0.02
CA ILE A 154 -5.24 7.31 1.24
C ILE A 154 -6.33 8.29 1.66
N SER A 155 -6.73 8.25 2.93
CA SER A 155 -7.71 9.14 3.53
C SER A 155 -7.42 9.36 5.01
N SER A 156 -8.05 10.37 5.61
CA SER A 156 -8.02 10.62 7.05
C SER A 156 -6.58 10.72 7.56
N ALA A 157 -5.78 11.59 6.97
CA ALA A 157 -4.46 11.81 7.52
C ALA A 157 -4.45 12.88 8.60
N GLU A 158 -3.51 12.67 9.50
CA GLU A 158 -3.30 13.47 10.68
C GLU A 158 -1.80 13.69 10.82
N SER A 159 -1.43 14.84 11.36
CA SER A 159 -0.06 15.16 11.71
C SER A 159 0.10 15.25 13.23
N PHE A 160 1.32 15.01 13.70
CA PHE A 160 1.73 15.14 15.10
C PHE A 160 3.09 15.81 15.16
N ASN A 161 3.18 16.92 15.89
CA ASN A 161 4.43 17.67 16.05
C ASN A 161 5.31 16.99 17.11
N LEU A 162 6.56 16.73 16.73
CA LEU A 162 7.60 16.20 17.60
C LEU A 162 8.62 17.31 17.94
N PRO A 163 9.43 17.12 18.99
CA PRO A 163 10.56 17.98 19.27
C PRO A 163 11.54 18.06 18.08
N HIS A 164 12.40 19.09 18.09
CA HIS A 164 13.42 19.31 17.06
C HIS A 164 12.85 19.47 15.65
N GLU A 165 11.64 20.02 15.51
CA GLU A 165 10.99 20.28 14.23
C GLU A 165 10.78 19.02 13.38
N HIS A 166 10.43 17.92 14.04
CA HIS A 166 10.03 16.68 13.37
C HIS A 166 8.52 16.51 13.43
N PHE A 167 7.98 15.72 12.51
CA PHE A 167 6.54 15.50 12.40
C PHE A 167 6.28 14.04 12.05
N TYR A 168 5.35 13.41 12.76
CA TYR A 168 4.70 12.24 12.20
C TYR A 168 3.53 12.67 11.35
N ILE A 169 3.37 12.02 10.21
CA ILE A 169 2.18 12.09 9.38
C ILE A 169 1.68 10.66 9.24
N LYS A 170 0.44 10.39 9.64
CA LYS A 170 -0.20 9.07 9.47
C LYS A 170 -1.47 9.21 8.67
N ALA A 171 -1.87 8.16 7.97
CA ALA A 171 -3.11 8.11 7.21
C ALA A 171 -3.69 6.70 7.17
N SER A 172 -4.96 6.61 6.80
CA SER A 172 -5.65 5.36 6.53
C SER A 172 -5.55 5.01 5.05
N CYS A 173 -5.06 3.81 4.72
CA CYS A 173 -5.03 3.27 3.37
C CYS A 173 -6.09 2.19 3.21
N ILE A 174 -7.15 2.48 2.44
CA ILE A 174 -8.23 1.55 2.15
C ILE A 174 -7.71 0.35 1.35
N ARG A 175 -8.16 -0.86 1.69
CA ARG A 175 -7.72 -2.09 1.02
C ARG A 175 -8.31 -2.20 -0.39
N GLU A 176 -7.48 -2.63 -1.33
CA GLU A 176 -7.88 -2.90 -2.72
C GLU A 176 -8.91 -4.04 -2.83
N THR A 177 -8.70 -5.09 -2.05
CA THR A 177 -9.43 -6.37 -2.19
C THR A 177 -10.65 -6.48 -1.29
N SER A 178 -10.82 -5.58 -0.32
CA SER A 178 -11.98 -5.57 0.56
C SER A 178 -12.19 -4.18 1.14
N GLN A 179 -13.11 -3.42 0.55
CA GLN A 179 -13.46 -2.08 1.02
C GLN A 179 -14.17 -2.08 2.38
N LYS A 180 -14.65 -3.24 2.85
CA LYS A 180 -15.29 -3.42 4.17
C LYS A 180 -14.30 -3.80 5.27
N ALA A 181 -13.08 -4.21 4.92
CA ALA A 181 -12.06 -4.55 5.90
C ALA A 181 -11.38 -3.28 6.42
N ASP A 182 -10.87 -3.35 7.64
CA ASP A 182 -10.21 -2.22 8.28
C ASP A 182 -9.05 -1.69 7.42
N PRO A 183 -8.99 -0.38 7.15
CA PRO A 183 -7.89 0.25 6.44
C PRO A 183 -6.54 -0.05 7.11
N TYR A 184 -5.48 -0.08 6.30
CA TYR A 184 -4.13 -0.11 6.85
C TYR A 184 -3.74 1.27 7.34
N MET A 185 -3.27 1.38 8.59
CA MET A 185 -2.59 2.60 9.04
C MET A 185 -1.19 2.64 8.43
N THR A 186 -0.87 3.71 7.73
CA THR A 186 0.44 3.99 7.14
C THR A 186 0.94 5.33 7.66
N TRP A 187 2.25 5.49 7.84
CA TRP A 187 2.82 6.68 8.44
C TRP A 187 4.22 6.98 7.89
N CYS A 188 4.64 8.24 7.99
CA CYS A 188 6.00 8.69 7.78
C CYS A 188 6.44 9.69 8.86
N LEU A 189 7.75 9.74 9.09
CA LEU A 189 8.45 10.72 9.91
C LEU A 189 9.19 11.68 8.97
N VAL A 190 8.90 12.97 9.08
CA VAL A 190 9.51 14.03 8.27
C VAL A 190 10.12 15.10 9.17
N ASN A 191 11.18 15.77 8.72
CA ASN A 191 11.74 16.95 9.39
C ASN A 191 11.16 18.26 8.78
N SER A 192 11.50 19.41 9.36
CA SER A 192 11.08 20.73 8.86
C SER A 192 11.50 21.05 7.43
N GLU A 193 12.54 20.39 6.93
CA GLU A 193 13.02 20.53 5.54
C GLU A 193 12.21 19.71 4.53
N GLY A 194 11.26 18.89 4.98
CA GLY A 194 10.48 18.00 4.10
C GLY A 194 11.14 16.67 3.80
N VAL A 195 12.27 16.35 4.43
CA VAL A 195 12.97 15.07 4.24
C VAL A 195 12.25 13.98 5.03
N CYS A 196 11.82 12.93 4.33
CA CYS A 196 11.31 11.73 4.99
C CYS A 196 12.47 10.88 5.53
N ILE A 197 12.49 10.70 6.85
CA ILE A 197 13.55 9.98 7.57
C ILE A 197 13.20 8.50 7.70
N SER A 198 11.93 8.21 7.96
CA SER A 198 11.44 6.84 8.09
C SER A 198 9.94 6.78 7.74
N ALA A 199 9.48 5.59 7.37
CA ALA A 199 8.07 5.34 7.16
C ALA A 199 7.74 3.88 7.46
N GLY A 200 6.45 3.62 7.69
CA GLY A 200 5.95 2.28 7.99
C GLY A 200 4.47 2.12 7.78
N CYS A 201 4.00 0.89 7.89
CA CYS A 201 2.61 0.51 7.68
C CYS A 201 2.26 -0.72 8.52
N HIS A 202 1.01 -0.81 8.97
CA HIS A 202 0.51 -2.00 9.68
C HIS A 202 0.25 -3.21 8.75
N CYS A 203 0.93 -3.31 7.60
CA CYS A 203 0.82 -4.46 6.71
C CYS A 203 1.88 -5.51 7.05
N THR A 204 1.64 -6.76 6.66
CA THR A 204 2.55 -7.88 6.97
C THR A 204 3.98 -7.70 6.42
N ALA A 205 4.14 -6.88 5.37
CA ALA A 205 5.45 -6.67 4.74
C ALA A 205 6.31 -5.60 5.44
N ASP A 206 5.71 -4.68 6.21
CA ASP A 206 6.25 -3.41 6.74
C ASP A 206 7.77 -3.14 6.61
N ASP A 207 8.26 -2.99 5.39
CA ASP A 207 9.67 -2.73 5.07
C ASP A 207 9.95 -1.23 4.87
N GLY A 208 8.93 -0.39 5.04
CA GLY A 208 9.02 1.05 4.80
C GLY A 208 8.98 1.40 3.30
N GLY A 209 8.83 0.41 2.42
CA GLY A 209 8.72 0.53 0.97
C GLY A 209 7.46 -0.10 0.39
N CYS A 210 6.57 -0.59 1.26
CA CYS A 210 5.33 -1.25 0.87
C CYS A 210 4.40 -0.30 0.11
N LYS A 211 3.45 -0.86 -0.65
CA LYS A 211 2.58 -0.08 -1.53
C LYS A 211 1.77 0.99 -0.79
N GLN A 212 1.43 0.78 0.49
CA GLN A 212 0.69 1.76 1.29
C GLN A 212 1.57 2.96 1.68
N VAL A 213 2.83 2.72 2.07
CA VAL A 213 3.80 3.79 2.35
C VAL A 213 4.06 4.60 1.10
N VAL A 214 4.30 3.93 -0.03
CA VAL A 214 4.51 4.58 -1.33
C VAL A 214 3.32 5.46 -1.71
N ALA A 215 2.10 4.96 -1.47
CA ALA A 215 0.87 5.72 -1.72
C ALA A 215 0.80 6.97 -0.84
N LEU A 216 1.12 6.86 0.46
CA LEU A 216 1.16 7.98 1.39
C LEU A 216 2.17 9.06 0.92
N LEU A 217 3.40 8.67 0.57
CA LEU A 217 4.44 9.62 0.16
C LEU A 217 4.04 10.40 -1.11
N PHE A 218 3.51 9.71 -2.12
CA PHE A 218 3.03 10.38 -3.33
C PHE A 218 1.79 11.22 -3.08
N CYS A 219 0.86 10.77 -2.23
CA CYS A 219 -0.24 11.63 -1.81
C CYS A 219 0.30 12.90 -1.17
N LEU A 220 1.25 12.77 -0.23
CA LEU A 220 1.80 13.89 0.54
C LEU A 220 2.47 14.91 -0.38
N ALA A 221 3.23 14.44 -1.37
CA ALA A 221 3.82 15.27 -2.40
C ALA A 221 2.76 16.05 -3.21
N ASN A 222 1.76 15.35 -3.73
CA ASN A 222 0.67 16.02 -4.49
C ASN A 222 -0.17 16.94 -3.60
N TRP A 223 -0.30 16.66 -2.30
CA TRP A 223 -0.98 17.55 -1.36
C TRP A 223 -0.15 18.81 -1.18
N SER A 224 1.14 18.68 -0.88
CA SER A 224 2.03 19.83 -0.69
C SER A 224 2.09 20.71 -1.92
N ASP A 225 2.30 20.14 -3.11
CA ASP A 225 2.35 20.89 -4.38
C ASP A 225 1.11 21.76 -4.61
N ARG A 226 -0.08 21.28 -4.21
CA ARG A 226 -1.33 22.06 -4.31
C ARG A 226 -1.50 23.13 -3.23
N HIS A 227 -0.78 23.00 -2.12
CA HIS A 227 -0.88 23.89 -0.97
C HIS A 227 0.29 24.87 -0.85
N ILE A 228 1.31 24.78 -1.71
CA ILE A 228 2.41 25.75 -1.82
C ILE A 228 1.89 27.15 -2.20
N ASP A 229 0.80 27.25 -2.98
CA ASP A 229 0.33 28.51 -3.57
C ASP A 229 -0.78 29.23 -2.78
N ARG A 230 -1.04 28.88 -1.51
CA ARG A 230 -2.17 29.41 -0.71
C ARG A 230 -2.14 30.91 -0.34
N ASN A 231 -1.24 31.70 -0.91
CA ASN A 231 -1.47 33.15 -0.97
C ASN A 231 -2.47 33.54 -2.07
N THR A 232 -2.95 32.59 -2.87
CA THR A 232 -3.93 32.81 -3.94
C THR A 232 -4.99 31.73 -3.90
N GLU A 233 -5.87 31.73 -2.88
CA GLU A 233 -7.11 30.96 -2.98
C GLU A 233 -7.90 31.51 -4.18
N THR A 234 -7.89 30.79 -5.29
CA THR A 234 -8.65 31.16 -6.49
C THR A 234 -10.07 30.64 -6.35
N CYS A 235 -11.03 31.34 -6.95
CA CYS A 235 -12.45 30.99 -6.90
C CYS A 235 -12.80 29.61 -7.51
N THR A 236 -11.82 28.87 -8.05
CA THR A 236 -11.94 27.51 -8.57
C THR A 236 -11.25 26.44 -7.72
N ASP A 237 -10.62 26.81 -6.61
CA ASP A 237 -9.89 25.86 -5.76
C ASP A 237 -10.87 24.87 -5.12
N THR A 238 -10.88 23.65 -5.65
CA THR A 238 -11.67 22.56 -5.07
C THR A 238 -10.89 22.01 -3.89
N LYS A 239 -11.53 21.86 -2.72
CA LYS A 239 -10.91 21.23 -1.54
C LYS A 239 -10.24 19.92 -1.94
N CYS A 240 -9.01 19.70 -1.45
CA CYS A 240 -8.27 18.48 -1.77
C CYS A 240 -9.06 17.25 -1.30
N GLY A 241 -9.11 16.19 -2.11
CA GLY A 241 -9.80 14.94 -1.74
C GLY A 241 -9.26 14.25 -0.48
N TRP A 242 -8.11 14.70 0.01
CA TRP A 242 -7.55 14.34 1.30
C TRP A 242 -8.33 14.96 2.47
N ASP A 243 -8.67 16.24 2.34
CA ASP A 243 -9.35 17.05 3.37
C ASP A 243 -10.87 16.91 3.30
N ILE A 244 -11.39 16.25 2.26
CA ILE A 244 -12.81 15.96 2.10
C ILE A 244 -13.09 14.54 2.60
N PRO A 245 -13.84 14.35 3.70
CA PRO A 245 -14.31 13.03 4.08
C PRO A 245 -15.14 12.43 2.96
N ARG A 246 -14.79 11.21 2.54
CA ARG A 246 -15.44 10.55 1.40
C ARG A 246 -16.92 10.34 1.67
N LYS A 247 -17.78 10.60 0.67
CA LYS A 247 -19.21 10.25 0.74
C LYS A 247 -19.34 8.73 0.83
N VAL A 248 -19.83 8.23 1.96
CA VAL A 248 -20.11 6.81 2.16
C VAL A 248 -21.37 6.48 1.35
N SER A 249 -21.24 5.65 0.31
CA SER A 249 -22.40 5.11 -0.40
C SER A 249 -23.05 4.05 0.48
N VAL A 250 -24.16 4.40 1.12
CA VAL A 250 -25.00 3.41 1.81
C VAL A 250 -25.72 2.60 0.74
N PRO A 251 -25.65 1.25 0.76
CA PRO A 251 -26.40 0.42 -0.17
C PRO A 251 -27.89 0.72 -0.03
N MET A 252 -28.50 1.16 -1.13
CA MET A 252 -29.91 1.48 -1.20
C MET A 252 -30.62 0.41 -2.04
N LYS A 253 -31.85 0.05 -1.67
CA LYS A 253 -32.67 -0.85 -2.49
C LYS A 253 -32.92 -0.21 -3.84
N LEU A 254 -32.96 -1.03 -4.91
CA LEU A 254 -33.14 -0.57 -6.28
C LEU A 254 -34.36 0.35 -6.42
N ASP A 255 -35.48 -0.04 -5.80
CA ASP A 255 -36.76 0.69 -5.81
C ASP A 255 -36.71 2.05 -5.09
N SER A 256 -35.67 2.30 -4.29
CA SER A 256 -35.49 3.54 -3.53
C SER A 256 -34.55 4.53 -4.22
N ILE A 257 -33.91 4.14 -5.33
CA ILE A 257 -32.99 4.98 -6.10
C ILE A 257 -33.73 6.16 -6.74
N GLU A 258 -34.97 5.95 -7.18
CA GLU A 258 -35.76 6.99 -7.86
C GLU A 258 -36.24 8.10 -6.93
N HIS A 259 -36.32 7.83 -5.62
CA HIS A 259 -36.87 8.74 -4.61
C HIS A 259 -35.79 9.49 -3.80
N SER A 260 -34.52 9.43 -4.21
CA SER A 260 -33.44 10.17 -3.56
C SER A 260 -33.73 11.68 -3.54
N VAL A 261 -33.87 12.23 -2.34
CA VAL A 261 -34.21 13.64 -2.00
C VAL A 261 -33.09 14.65 -2.35
N ASN A 262 -32.01 14.20 -2.98
CA ASN A 262 -31.10 15.15 -3.62
C ASN A 262 -31.78 15.67 -4.87
N SER A 263 -32.27 16.91 -4.75
CA SER A 263 -32.70 17.76 -5.86
C SER A 263 -31.82 17.48 -7.06
N ARG A 264 -32.41 16.85 -8.08
CA ARG A 264 -31.80 16.74 -9.40
C ARG A 264 -31.54 18.16 -9.85
N VAL A 265 -30.31 18.64 -9.72
CA VAL A 265 -29.79 19.58 -10.71
C VAL A 265 -29.76 18.75 -11.98
N GLN A 266 -30.83 18.85 -12.77
CA GLN A 266 -30.88 18.29 -14.10
C GLN A 266 -29.70 18.92 -14.85
N PRO A 267 -28.70 18.14 -15.30
CA PRO A 267 -27.73 18.69 -16.21
C PRO A 267 -28.49 18.93 -17.51
N PHE A 268 -28.72 20.21 -17.81
CA PHE A 268 -29.27 20.76 -19.06
C PHE A 268 -30.81 20.69 -19.23
N GLU A 269 -31.45 21.88 -19.28
CA GLU A 269 -32.76 22.13 -19.91
C GLU A 269 -32.65 22.08 -21.45
N HIS A 270 -31.86 21.17 -22.00
CA HIS A 270 -31.95 20.87 -23.42
C HIS A 270 -32.71 19.56 -23.55
N VAL A 271 -33.90 19.67 -24.13
CA VAL A 271 -34.66 18.53 -24.65
C VAL A 271 -33.69 17.75 -25.52
N TYR A 272 -33.18 16.65 -24.99
CA TYR A 272 -32.45 15.68 -25.79
C TYR A 272 -33.49 15.10 -26.76
N ASP A 273 -33.51 15.66 -27.96
CA ASP A 273 -34.20 15.10 -29.09
C ASP A 273 -33.20 14.10 -29.69
N PRO A 274 -33.37 12.78 -29.48
CA PRO A 274 -32.53 11.82 -30.19
C PRO A 274 -32.74 12.12 -31.66
N ILE A 275 -31.66 12.53 -32.35
CA ILE A 275 -31.65 12.87 -33.78
C ILE A 275 -32.71 12.02 -34.46
N ASN A 276 -33.79 12.67 -34.93
CA ASN A 276 -34.83 12.00 -35.70
C ASN A 276 -34.07 11.21 -36.75
N ARG A 277 -34.06 9.88 -36.60
CA ARG A 277 -33.71 9.01 -37.69
C ARG A 277 -34.81 9.30 -38.69
N ASP A 278 -34.54 10.17 -39.64
CA ASP A 278 -35.26 10.12 -40.89
C ASP A 278 -35.13 8.66 -41.33
N ASP A 279 -36.23 7.90 -41.25
CA ASP A 279 -36.29 6.47 -41.58
C ASP A 279 -35.86 6.16 -43.04
N ASN A 280 -35.44 7.20 -43.78
CA ASN A 280 -34.95 7.17 -45.14
C ASN A 280 -33.44 7.42 -45.30
N MET A 281 -32.68 7.73 -44.25
CA MET A 281 -31.23 7.89 -44.40
C MET A 281 -30.55 6.52 -44.29
N SER A 282 -29.84 6.13 -45.35
CA SER A 282 -29.12 4.85 -45.35
C SER A 282 -27.91 4.92 -44.41
N ASP A 283 -27.56 3.79 -43.78
CA ASP A 283 -26.40 3.71 -42.86
C ASP A 283 -25.10 4.24 -43.52
N VAL A 284 -24.99 4.10 -44.85
CA VAL A 284 -23.87 4.58 -45.66
C VAL A 284 -23.80 6.11 -45.73
N GLU A 285 -24.93 6.80 -45.83
CA GLU A 285 -24.99 8.27 -45.84
C GLU A 285 -24.65 8.85 -44.47
N PHE A 286 -25.08 8.18 -43.40
CA PHE A 286 -24.73 8.54 -42.04
C PHE A 286 -23.23 8.38 -41.77
N GLU A 287 -22.64 7.24 -42.17
CA GLU A 287 -21.20 7.01 -42.02
C GLU A 287 -20.37 8.00 -42.85
N THR A 288 -20.82 8.34 -44.06
CA THR A 288 -20.15 9.35 -44.91
C THR A 288 -20.24 10.76 -44.30
N GLY A 289 -21.39 11.13 -43.75
CA GLY A 289 -21.58 12.40 -43.06
C GLY A 289 -20.73 12.51 -41.79
N LEU A 290 -20.64 11.42 -41.03
CA LEU A 290 -19.79 11.34 -39.85
C LEU A 290 -18.31 11.44 -40.27
N HIS A 291 -17.86 10.66 -41.26
CA HIS A 291 -16.48 10.70 -41.76
C HIS A 291 -16.06 12.11 -42.21
N ASN A 292 -16.89 12.82 -42.98
CA ASN A 292 -16.59 14.18 -43.44
C ASN A 292 -16.48 15.18 -42.27
N LEU A 293 -17.22 14.97 -41.19
CA LEU A 293 -17.18 15.83 -40.01
C LEU A 293 -15.88 15.66 -39.22
N ILE A 294 -15.31 14.45 -39.19
CA ILE A 294 -14.07 14.13 -38.46
C ILE A 294 -12.80 14.21 -39.32
N GLN A 295 -12.90 14.26 -40.65
CA GLN A 295 -11.75 14.21 -41.59
C GLN A 295 -10.76 15.40 -41.50
N GLY A 296 -10.99 16.39 -40.64
CA GLY A 296 -10.06 17.49 -40.35
C GLY A 296 -9.60 17.58 -38.89
N HIS A 297 -10.05 16.67 -38.02
CA HIS A 297 -9.77 16.70 -36.60
C HIS A 297 -8.83 15.56 -36.21
N ASP A 298 -7.76 15.89 -35.49
CA ASP A 298 -6.71 14.97 -35.05
C ASP A 298 -7.24 14.03 -33.95
N THR A 299 -8.06 13.06 -34.36
CA THR A 299 -8.74 12.12 -33.48
C THR A 299 -8.48 10.69 -33.95
N GLN A 300 -8.02 9.85 -33.03
CA GLN A 300 -7.75 8.41 -33.22
C GLN A 300 -9.00 7.57 -33.57
N ILE A 301 -10.15 8.21 -33.77
CA ILE A 301 -11.45 7.58 -34.03
C ILE A 301 -11.55 7.07 -35.48
N ILE A 302 -10.77 7.66 -36.41
CA ILE A 302 -10.86 7.35 -37.85
C ILE A 302 -10.42 5.89 -38.16
N GLU A 303 -9.52 5.29 -37.36
CA GLU A 303 -9.04 3.92 -37.59
C GLU A 303 -10.13 2.84 -37.39
N VAL A 304 -11.21 3.13 -36.67
CA VAL A 304 -12.26 2.14 -36.37
C VAL A 304 -13.31 2.06 -37.50
N LEU A 305 -13.43 3.08 -38.34
CA LEU A 305 -14.44 3.14 -39.41
C LEU A 305 -14.01 2.45 -40.71
N TYR A 306 -12.74 2.07 -40.85
CA TYR A 306 -12.28 1.24 -41.97
C TYR A 306 -12.57 -0.24 -41.71
N LYS A 307 -13.79 -0.69 -42.02
CA LYS A 307 -14.03 -2.11 -42.29
C LYS A 307 -13.65 -2.40 -43.74
N SER A 308 -12.69 -3.31 -43.87
CA SER A 308 -12.13 -3.83 -45.11
C SER A 308 -13.15 -4.47 -46.03
N GLU A 309 -13.13 -4.11 -47.32
CA GLU A 309 -13.20 -5.07 -48.42
C GLU A 309 -12.66 -4.45 -49.73
N ASP A 310 -11.75 -5.21 -50.36
CA ASP A 310 -11.30 -5.19 -51.75
C ASP A 310 -10.52 -4.00 -52.36
N SER A 311 -9.20 -4.21 -52.33
CA SER A 311 -8.29 -4.21 -53.50
C SER A 311 -7.91 -2.89 -54.19
N LEU A 312 -6.59 -2.78 -54.36
CA LEU A 312 -5.83 -1.99 -55.34
C LEU A 312 -5.36 -0.59 -54.94
N THR A 313 -4.03 -0.46 -55.02
CA THR A 313 -3.16 0.73 -55.04
C THR A 313 -2.94 1.50 -53.74
N MET A 314 -1.83 1.17 -53.05
CA MET A 314 -1.20 2.09 -52.11
C MET A 314 -0.76 3.37 -52.85
N PRO A 315 -1.12 4.57 -52.37
CA PRO A 315 -0.49 5.81 -52.85
C PRO A 315 0.96 5.89 -52.33
N LYS A 316 1.89 6.14 -53.24
CA LYS A 316 3.35 6.24 -53.02
C LYS A 316 3.81 7.37 -52.08
N SER A 317 2.92 8.12 -51.44
CA SER A 317 3.26 9.31 -50.65
C SER A 317 3.62 9.04 -49.18
N ILE A 318 3.76 7.77 -48.77
CA ILE A 318 4.11 7.40 -47.38
C ILE A 318 5.54 6.82 -47.27
N ILE A 319 6.16 6.45 -48.39
CA ILE A 319 7.53 5.90 -48.37
C ILE A 319 8.59 7.01 -48.40
N GLU A 320 8.32 8.17 -49.00
CA GLU A 320 9.30 9.28 -49.06
C GLU A 320 9.44 10.07 -47.74
N SER A 321 8.46 9.99 -46.83
CA SER A 321 8.50 10.72 -45.54
C SER A 321 9.22 9.96 -44.42
N ALA A 322 9.58 8.69 -44.64
CA ALA A 322 10.24 7.84 -43.65
C ALA A 322 11.77 7.85 -43.77
N GLU A 323 12.32 8.26 -44.92
CA GLU A 323 13.77 8.35 -45.13
C GLU A 323 14.34 9.71 -44.66
N ASP A 324 13.56 10.79 -44.70
CA ASP A 324 13.97 12.13 -44.21
C ASP A 324 14.05 12.25 -42.67
N PHE A 325 13.45 11.32 -41.93
CA PHE A 325 13.45 11.33 -40.45
C PHE A 325 14.64 10.57 -39.83
N LEU A 326 15.38 9.78 -40.62
CA LEU A 326 16.54 9.03 -40.15
C LEU A 326 17.88 9.76 -40.39
N GLU A 327 17.92 10.83 -41.19
CA GLU A 327 19.14 11.63 -41.42
C GLU A 327 19.35 12.78 -40.42
N ASN A 328 18.40 13.09 -39.52
CA ASN A 328 18.54 14.18 -38.54
C ASN A 328 18.85 13.72 -37.10
N SER A 329 19.25 12.45 -36.91
CA SER A 329 19.75 11.95 -35.62
C SER A 329 21.25 12.21 -35.45
N SER A 330 21.64 13.49 -35.36
CA SER A 330 22.93 13.87 -34.76
C SER A 330 22.78 15.16 -33.96
N PHE A 331 22.37 15.05 -32.69
CA PHE A 331 22.76 16.01 -31.66
C PHE A 331 22.54 15.39 -30.28
N LEU A 332 23.56 14.66 -29.81
CA LEU A 332 23.90 14.62 -28.39
C LEU A 332 24.81 15.81 -28.16
N GLU A 333 24.45 16.75 -27.28
CA GLU A 333 25.36 17.45 -26.37
C GLU A 333 24.59 18.48 -25.51
N TYR A 334 24.84 18.42 -24.19
CA TYR A 334 24.35 19.30 -23.11
C TYR A 334 22.91 19.12 -22.58
N LEU A 335 22.74 18.22 -21.61
CA LEU A 335 22.43 18.53 -20.19
C LEU A 335 22.22 17.26 -19.37
#